data_AF-A0A820I6X6-F1
#
_entry.id   AF-A0A820I6X6-F1
#
_cell.length_a   1.000
_cell.length_b   1.000
_cell.length_c   1.000
_cell.angle_alpha   90.00
_cell.angle_beta   90.00
_cell.angle_gamma   90.00
#
_symmetry.space_group_name_H-M   'P 1'
#
loop_
_entity.id
_entity.type
_entity.pdbx_description
1 polymer ?
#
loop_
_entity_poly.entity_id
_entity_poly.type
_entity_poly.pdbx_seq_one_letter_code
_entity_poly.pdbx_strand_id
1 'polypeptide(L)'
;SLCVNIFEGGGRTPWVSPNDLHKMGFSMILYPTTILFRVTHAIEQAAADLIAGKQLSAKDSVNFKKYEDIVGLPQWKEIEEKFHHEEE
;
A
#
# COMPACT_ATOMS: atom_id res chain seq x y z
N SER A 1 -21.34 9.42 14.00
CA SER A 1 -20.10 9.44 13.20
C SER A 1 -20.43 9.19 11.74
N LEU A 2 -20.22 10.20 10.88
CA LEU A 2 -20.45 10.11 9.43
C LEU A 2 -19.15 9.73 8.71
N CYS A 3 -19.28 8.98 7.61
CA CYS A 3 -18.20 8.55 6.74
C CYS A 3 -18.38 9.16 5.34
N VAL A 4 -17.27 9.50 4.67
CA VAL A 4 -17.26 10.01 3.29
C VAL A 4 -16.36 9.14 2.40
N ASN A 5 -16.84 8.86 1.19
CA ASN A 5 -16.07 8.18 0.15
C ASN A 5 -15.47 9.20 -0.82
N ILE A 6 -14.15 9.21 -0.95
CA ILE A 6 -13.44 9.98 -1.97
C ILE A 6 -13.01 9.03 -3.07
N PHE A 7 -13.67 9.16 -4.23
CA PHE A 7 -13.35 8.42 -5.45
C PHE A 7 -12.48 9.28 -6.36
N GLU A 8 -11.16 9.17 -6.20
CA GLU A 8 -10.19 9.81 -7.08
C GLU A 8 -10.19 9.16 -8.48
N GLY A 9 -9.86 9.93 -9.52
CA GLY A 9 -9.60 9.38 -10.86
C GLY A 9 -10.85 9.06 -11.70
N GLY A 10 -12.01 9.65 -11.39
CA GLY A 10 -13.25 9.46 -12.16
C GLY A 10 -14.54 9.69 -11.38
N GLY A 11 -14.44 9.89 -10.05
CA GLY A 11 -15.58 10.27 -9.21
C GLY A 11 -15.97 11.74 -9.35
N ARG A 12 -17.18 12.07 -8.90
CA ARG A 12 -17.69 13.45 -8.86
C ARG A 12 -17.30 14.19 -7.57
N THR A 13 -16.80 13.49 -6.56
CA THR A 13 -16.42 14.08 -5.28
C THR A 13 -15.08 14.81 -5.44
N PRO A 14 -15.03 16.14 -5.28
CA PRO A 14 -13.77 16.88 -5.35
C PRO A 14 -12.85 16.48 -4.20
N TRP A 15 -11.55 16.63 -4.42
CA TRP A 15 -10.57 16.44 -3.35
C TRP A 15 -10.74 17.53 -2.28
N VAL A 16 -10.85 17.11 -1.02
CA VAL A 16 -10.92 17.98 0.15
C VAL A 16 -9.94 17.44 1.19
N SER A 17 -9.24 18.33 1.90
CA SER A 17 -8.27 17.89 2.89
C SER A 17 -8.96 17.12 4.03
N PRO A 18 -8.31 16.14 4.67
CA PRO A 18 -8.85 15.46 5.83
C PRO A 18 -9.28 16.42 6.95
N ASN A 19 -8.54 17.52 7.13
CA ASN A 19 -8.82 18.52 8.13
C ASN A 19 -10.14 19.26 7.85
N ASP A 20 -10.40 19.61 6.59
CA ASP A 20 -11.64 20.31 6.23
C ASP A 20 -12.84 19.35 6.26
N LEU A 21 -12.67 18.09 5.85
CA LEU A 21 -13.69 17.06 6.03
C LEU A 21 -14.03 16.85 7.51
N HIS A 22 -13.02 16.92 8.38
CA HIS A 22 -13.25 16.84 9.81
C HIS A 22 -14.04 18.05 10.34
N LYS A 23 -13.71 19.28 9.91
CA LYS A 23 -14.48 20.49 10.24
C LYS A 23 -15.93 20.42 9.72
N MET A 24 -16.17 19.69 8.64
CA MET A 24 -17.52 19.43 8.10
C MET A 24 -18.30 18.36 8.90
N GLY A 25 -17.70 17.73 9.91
CA GLY A 25 -18.34 16.75 10.79
C GLY A 25 -18.13 15.28 10.40
N PHE A 26 -17.26 14.99 9.42
CA PHE A 26 -16.88 13.61 9.09
C PHE A 26 -15.84 13.08 10.10
N SER A 27 -16.00 11.82 10.47
CA SER A 27 -15.13 11.11 11.41
C SER A 27 -14.31 9.99 10.76
N MET A 28 -14.60 9.68 9.50
CA MET A 28 -13.92 8.65 8.72
C MET A 28 -13.94 9.03 7.25
N ILE A 29 -12.84 8.73 6.55
CA ILE A 29 -12.66 9.00 5.12
C ILE A 29 -12.18 7.70 4.47
N LEU A 30 -12.83 7.31 3.38
CA LEU A 30 -12.46 6.14 2.61
C LEU A 30 -11.85 6.58 1.27
N TYR A 31 -10.67 6.03 0.99
CA TYR A 31 -9.88 6.26 -0.23
C TYR A 31 -9.73 4.97 -1.05
N PRO A 32 -10.83 4.36 -1.52
CA PRO A 32 -10.79 3.02 -2.10
C PRO A 32 -9.96 2.94 -3.40
N THR A 33 -9.85 4.03 -4.15
CA THR A 33 -9.15 4.03 -5.45
C THR A 33 -7.67 4.41 -5.35
N THR A 34 -7.23 5.09 -4.29
CA THR A 34 -5.87 5.64 -4.21
C THR A 34 -4.80 4.55 -4.33
N ILE A 35 -4.89 3.51 -3.48
CA ILE A 35 -3.91 2.42 -3.49
C ILE A 35 -4.16 1.50 -4.68
N LEU A 36 -5.42 1.18 -4.96
CA LEU A 36 -5.80 0.28 -6.05
C LEU A 36 -5.26 0.76 -7.39
N PHE A 37 -5.50 2.03 -7.75
CA PHE A 37 -5.09 2.56 -9.06
C PHE A 37 -3.57 2.69 -9.18
N ARG A 38 -2.87 3.03 -8.07
CA ARG A 38 -1.40 3.05 -8.04
C ARG A 38 -0.82 1.66 -8.28
N VAL A 39 -1.37 0.64 -7.64
CA VAL A 39 -0.94 -0.76 -7.83
C VAL A 39 -1.22 -1.22 -9.26
N THR A 40 -2.40 -0.93 -9.81
CA THR A 40 -2.74 -1.27 -11.20
C THR A 40 -1.71 -0.71 -12.17
N HIS A 41 -1.36 0.57 -12.04
CA HIS A 41 -0.36 1.18 -12.92
C HIS A 41 1.06 0.63 -12.68
N ALA A 42 1.45 0.35 -11.44
CA ALA A 42 2.75 -0.26 -11.14
C ALA A 42 2.89 -1.66 -11.79
N ILE A 43 1.82 -2.47 -11.76
CA ILE A 43 1.77 -3.78 -12.42
C ILE A 43 1.91 -3.63 -13.94
N GLU A 44 1.19 -2.69 -14.55
CA GLU A 44 1.28 -2.39 -15.98
C GLU A 44 2.71 -2.00 -16.39
N GLN A 45 3.36 -1.10 -15.64
CA GLN A 45 4.73 -0.69 -15.91
C GLN A 45 5.72 -1.86 -15.78
N ALA A 46 5.59 -2.67 -14.72
CA ALA A 46 6.44 -3.85 -14.53
C ALA A 46 6.29 -4.85 -15.69
N ALA A 47 5.05 -5.09 -16.15
CA ALA A 47 4.81 -5.96 -17.30
C ALA A 47 5.42 -5.39 -18.59
N ALA A 48 5.30 -4.08 -18.83
CA ALA A 48 5.89 -3.43 -19.98
C ALA A 48 7.43 -3.52 -19.98
N ASP A 49 8.06 -3.35 -18.82
CA ASP A 49 9.51 -3.48 -18.69
C ASP A 49 10.00 -4.91 -18.92
N LEU A 50 9.26 -5.93 -18.44
CA LEU A 50 9.56 -7.33 -18.72
C LEU A 50 9.46 -7.65 -20.22
N ILE A 51 8.42 -7.16 -20.91
CA ILE A 51 8.26 -7.32 -22.37
C ILE A 51 9.42 -6.66 -23.11
N ALA A 52 9.91 -5.51 -22.62
CA ALA A 52 11.03 -4.79 -23.20
C ALA A 52 12.42 -5.36 -22.82
N GLY A 53 12.48 -6.42 -22.00
CA GLY A 53 13.74 -7.02 -21.54
C GLY A 53 14.54 -6.15 -20.58
N LYS A 54 13.89 -5.23 -19.86
CA LYS A 54 14.55 -4.35 -18.89
C LYS A 54 14.60 -5.02 -17.52
N GLN A 55 15.69 -4.74 -16.80
CA GLN A 55 15.83 -5.14 -15.40
C GLN A 55 14.95 -4.28 -14.48
N LEU A 56 14.74 -4.77 -13.25
CA LEU A 56 14.01 -4.08 -12.20
C LEU A 56 14.57 -2.66 -11.94
N SER A 57 13.69 -1.66 -11.95
CA SER A 57 14.04 -0.28 -11.58
C SER A 57 14.15 -0.14 -10.07
N ALA A 58 15.32 0.30 -9.58
CA ALA A 58 15.52 0.62 -8.16
C ALA A 58 14.75 1.86 -7.69
N LYS A 59 14.26 2.68 -8.62
CA LYS A 59 13.40 3.84 -8.33
C LYS A 59 11.95 3.42 -8.12
N ASP A 60 11.50 2.44 -8.89
CA ASP A 60 10.09 2.03 -8.95
C ASP A 60 9.82 0.74 -8.18
N SER A 61 10.82 0.21 -7.47
CA SER A 61 10.74 -0.99 -6.66
C SER A 61 11.58 -0.91 -5.38
N VAL A 62 11.29 -1.81 -4.44
CA VAL A 62 12.07 -2.00 -3.22
C VAL A 62 13.09 -3.12 -3.44
N ASN A 63 14.21 -3.05 -2.72
CA ASN A 63 15.13 -4.18 -2.68
C ASN A 63 14.63 -5.27 -1.71
N PHE A 64 15.29 -6.43 -1.74
CA PHE A 64 14.88 -7.60 -0.95
C PHE A 64 14.81 -7.31 0.56
N LYS A 65 15.83 -6.67 1.13
CA LYS A 65 15.83 -6.29 2.55
C LYS A 65 14.62 -5.42 2.91
N LYS A 66 14.33 -4.40 2.09
CA LYS A 66 13.19 -3.51 2.33
C LYS A 66 11.87 -4.24 2.15
N TYR A 67 11.79 -5.21 1.25
CA TYR A 67 10.64 -6.12 1.15
C TYR A 67 10.45 -6.90 2.45
N GLU A 68 11.49 -7.55 2.98
CA GLU A 68 11.42 -8.30 4.25
C GLU A 68 10.90 -7.45 5.41
N ASP A 69 11.40 -6.20 5.51
CA ASP A 69 10.94 -5.23 6.52
C ASP A 69 9.45 -4.89 6.34
N ILE A 70 8.97 -4.73 5.10
CA ILE A 70 7.58 -4.39 4.79
C ILE A 70 6.63 -5.55 5.12
N VAL A 71 7.02 -6.78 4.77
CA VAL A 71 6.19 -7.97 5.01
C VAL A 71 6.33 -8.54 6.43
N GLY A 72 7.20 -7.95 7.25
CA GLY A 72 7.33 -8.28 8.66
C GLY A 72 8.06 -9.60 8.94
N LEU A 73 8.93 -10.03 8.02
CA LEU A 73 9.70 -11.27 8.20
C LEU A 73 10.61 -11.28 9.43
N PRO A 74 11.26 -10.17 9.82
CA PRO A 74 12.06 -10.13 11.06
C PRO A 74 11.25 -10.50 12.31
N GLN A 75 10.01 -10.01 12.42
CA GLN A 75 9.13 -10.27 13.55
C GLN A 75 8.68 -11.74 13.59
N TRP A 76 8.43 -12.34 12.42
CA TRP A 76 8.12 -13.77 12.33
C TRP A 76 9.29 -14.63 12.82
N LYS A 77 10.52 -14.25 12.46
CA LYS A 77 11.71 -14.96 12.92
C LYS A 77 11.87 -14.92 14.45
N GLU A 78 11.61 -13.78 15.08
CA GLU A 78 11.63 -13.66 16.55
C GLU A 78 10.57 -14.56 17.22
N ILE A 79 9.38 -14.67 16.61
CA ILE A 79 8.32 -15.57 17.08
C ILE A 79 8.77 -17.02 16.95
N GLU A 80 9.32 -17.41 15.80
CA GLU A 80 9.85 -18.76 15.58
C GLU A 80 10.92 -19.11 16.62
N GLU A 81 11.93 -18.27 16.82
CA GLU A 81 13.00 -18.49 17.81
C GLU A 81 12.46 -18.65 19.24
N LYS A 82 11.40 -17.90 19.59
CA LYS A 82 10.78 -17.96 20.91
C LYS A 82 10.01 -19.25 21.17
N PHE A 83 9.28 -19.76 20.18
CA PHE A 83 8.36 -20.88 20.36
C PHE A 83 8.90 -22.22 19.85
N HIS A 84 9.99 -22.24 19.07
CA HIS A 84 10.61 -23.47 18.58
C HIS A 84 11.41 -24.21 19.69
N HIS A 85 11.64 -23.59 20.85
CA HIS A 85 12.33 -24.20 21.99
C HIS A 85 11.40 -24.79 23.07
N GLU A 86 10.06 -24.70 22.92
CA GLU A 86 9.11 -25.25 23.89
C GLU A 86 8.63 -26.68 23.55
N GLU A 87 9.10 -27.26 22.43
CA GLU A 87 8.72 -28.62 21.97
C GLU A 87 9.85 -29.67 22.03
N GLU A 88 11.03 -29.36 22.61
CA GLU A 88 12.11 -30.33 22.92
C GLU A 88 12.26 -30.57 24.44
#